data_AF-A0A9W8KHH3-F1
#
_entry.id   AF-A0A9W8KHH3-F1
#
_cell.length_a   1.000
_cell.length_b   1.000
_cell.length_c   1.000
_cell.angle_alpha   90.00
_cell.angle_beta   90.00
_cell.angle_gamma   90.00
#
_symmetry.space_group_name_H-M   'P 1'
#
loop_
_entity.id
_entity.type
_entity.pdbx_description
1 polymer ?
#
loop_
_entity_poly.entity_id
_entity_poly.type
_entity_poly.pdbx_seq_one_letter_code
_entity_poly.pdbx_strand_id
1 'polypeptide(L)'
;MLGMNILRHLSGRTLATTANACAGRRLMSTRRNPLDADDDGAAEDFQFEDFASENRKRFANSLTGMIYNTGSNVVGRAVPVTNGQPATAYGRLNRILMENNVRRELFLRKRYEKPKYKRQRLRRESHARLFKEEVRRKVHLVMSMRNWGM
;
A
#
# COMPACT_ATOMS: atom_id res chain seq x y z
N MET A 1 35.40 -46.70 7.99
CA MET A 1 34.80 -45.87 6.92
C MET A 1 34.36 -44.56 7.54
N LEU A 2 34.96 -43.46 7.10
CA LEU A 2 34.87 -42.12 7.68
C LEU A 2 33.47 -41.52 7.47
N GLY A 3 32.82 -41.10 8.56
CA GLY A 3 31.62 -40.28 8.50
C GLY A 3 32.00 -38.81 8.29
N MET A 4 31.55 -38.21 7.18
CA MET A 4 31.68 -36.78 6.92
C MET A 4 30.36 -36.07 7.23
N ASN A 5 30.30 -35.53 8.45
CA ASN A 5 29.37 -34.47 8.84
C ASN A 5 29.80 -33.16 8.15
N ILE A 6 28.89 -32.52 7.41
CA ILE A 6 29.08 -31.15 6.94
C ILE A 6 27.92 -30.31 7.47
N LEU A 7 28.20 -29.60 8.57
CA LEU A 7 27.40 -28.48 9.05
C LEU A 7 27.35 -27.39 7.96
N ARG A 8 26.16 -26.93 7.59
CA ARG A 8 25.99 -25.66 6.87
C ARG A 8 25.51 -24.59 7.84
N HIS A 9 26.38 -23.61 8.02
CA HIS A 9 26.19 -22.37 8.76
C HIS A 9 24.89 -21.64 8.37
N LEU A 10 24.07 -21.34 9.37
CA LEU A 10 23.02 -20.33 9.31
C LEU A 10 23.68 -18.95 9.28
N SER A 11 23.61 -18.25 8.15
CA SER A 11 23.84 -16.80 8.10
C SER A 11 22.49 -16.10 7.89
N GLY A 12 21.99 -15.49 8.96
CA GLY A 12 20.83 -14.60 8.93
C GLY A 12 21.21 -13.31 8.19
N ARG A 13 20.53 -13.05 7.07
CA ARG A 13 20.56 -11.74 6.40
C ARG A 13 19.35 -10.94 6.86
N THR A 14 19.57 -10.02 7.79
CA THR A 14 18.64 -8.93 8.09
C THR A 14 18.75 -7.87 7.00
N LEU A 15 17.66 -7.59 6.29
CA LEU A 15 17.58 -6.47 5.36
C LEU A 15 17.22 -5.22 6.16
N ALA A 16 18.18 -4.32 6.31
CA ALA A 16 17.98 -2.99 6.86
C ALA A 16 17.19 -2.13 5.86
N THR A 17 16.05 -1.62 6.30
CA THR A 17 15.27 -0.58 5.63
C THR A 17 16.02 0.75 5.74
N THR A 18 16.58 1.23 4.63
CA THR A 18 17.08 2.60 4.53
C THR A 18 15.91 3.53 4.23
N ALA A 19 15.52 4.33 5.23
CA ALA A 19 14.64 5.47 5.04
C ALA A 19 15.43 6.60 4.38
N ASN A 20 14.90 7.11 3.27
CA ASN A 20 15.38 8.30 2.58
C ASN A 20 15.21 9.53 3.48
N ALA A 21 16.32 10.13 3.92
CA ALA A 21 16.33 11.47 4.49
C ALA A 21 16.51 12.50 3.36
N CYS A 22 15.50 13.34 3.21
CA CYS A 22 15.42 14.43 2.25
C CYS A 22 16.33 15.61 2.67
N ALA A 23 16.77 16.37 1.68
CA ALA A 23 17.80 17.40 1.75
C ALA A 23 17.39 18.69 2.47
N GLY A 24 18.38 19.30 3.13
CA GLY A 24 18.71 20.72 3.00
C GLY A 24 18.03 21.73 3.93
N ARG A 25 18.85 22.42 4.75
CA ARG A 25 18.94 23.90 4.76
C ARG A 25 20.14 24.37 5.59
N ARG A 26 21.04 25.08 4.91
CA ARG A 26 22.17 25.87 5.44
C ARG A 26 21.63 27.15 6.09
N LEU A 27 22.11 27.51 7.29
CA LEU A 27 22.15 28.91 7.73
C LEU A 27 23.42 29.19 8.54
N MET A 28 24.05 30.32 8.21
CA MET A 28 25.27 30.84 8.80
C MET A 28 25.00 31.57 10.11
N SER A 29 26.08 31.80 10.85
CA SER A 29 26.19 32.62 12.05
C SER A 29 25.60 34.03 11.91
N THR A 30 24.94 34.50 12.96
CA THR A 30 25.05 35.90 13.40
C THR A 30 25.08 35.96 14.93
N ARG A 31 26.11 36.65 15.45
CA ARG A 31 26.26 37.10 16.84
C ARG A 31 25.23 38.19 17.19
N ARG A 32 25.05 38.37 18.52
CA ARG A 32 24.61 39.54 19.33
C ARG A 32 23.43 39.15 20.23
N ASN A 33 23.29 39.59 21.47
CA ASN A 33 24.14 40.08 22.56
C ASN A 33 23.20 40.12 23.81
N PRO A 34 23.75 40.20 25.03
CA PRO A 34 22.98 40.12 26.29
C PRO A 34 22.42 41.49 26.75
N LEU A 35 21.42 41.41 27.64
CA LEU A 35 20.66 42.46 28.37
C LEU A 35 19.27 42.82 27.81
N ASP A 36 18.34 43.04 28.76
CA ASP A 36 16.90 43.33 28.66
C ASP A 36 16.03 42.05 28.61
N ALA A 37 15.00 41.82 29.42
CA ALA A 37 14.48 42.45 30.63
C ALA A 37 13.56 41.40 31.29
N ASP A 38 13.28 41.55 32.57
CA ASP A 38 12.21 40.83 33.26
C ASP A 38 10.87 41.07 32.54
N ASP A 39 10.24 40.01 32.04
CA ASP A 39 8.83 40.00 31.66
C ASP A 39 8.22 38.65 32.11
N ASP A 40 7.40 38.74 33.14
CA ASP A 40 6.55 37.67 33.65
C ASP A 40 5.49 37.31 32.60
N GLY A 41 5.73 36.23 31.85
CA GLY A 41 4.83 35.76 30.80
C GLY A 41 4.71 34.24 30.83
N ALA A 42 3.48 33.78 31.06
CA ALA A 42 3.03 32.40 31.14
C ALA A 42 3.85 31.37 30.34
N ALA A 43 4.06 30.20 30.97
CA ALA A 43 4.42 28.98 30.24
C ALA A 43 3.36 28.73 29.15
N GLU A 44 3.68 29.11 27.92
CA GLU A 44 2.92 28.69 26.74
C GLU A 44 3.23 27.20 26.53
N ASP A 45 2.33 26.36 27.05
CA ASP A 45 2.21 24.96 26.70
C ASP A 45 2.01 24.84 25.19
N PHE A 46 3.11 24.75 24.44
CA PHE A 46 3.08 24.56 23.00
C PHE A 46 2.56 23.14 22.71
N GLN A 47 1.27 23.04 22.40
CA GLN A 47 0.55 21.79 22.14
C GLN A 47 1.11 21.05 20.90
N PHE A 48 2.18 20.27 21.08
CA PHE A 48 2.78 19.44 20.04
C PHE A 48 2.18 18.01 20.00
N GLU A 49 1.20 17.69 20.85
CA GLU A 49 0.67 16.33 21.01
C GLU A 49 -0.68 16.06 20.31
N ASP A 50 -1.17 16.99 19.48
CA ASP A 50 -2.53 16.87 18.93
C ASP A 50 -2.65 16.40 17.48
N PHE A 51 -1.62 16.54 16.63
CA PHE A 51 -1.77 16.14 15.22
C PHE A 51 -1.88 14.61 15.03
N ALA A 52 -1.12 13.85 15.83
CA ALA A 52 -1.18 12.39 15.84
C ALA A 52 -2.47 11.89 16.52
N SER A 53 -2.92 12.59 17.57
CA SER A 53 -4.16 12.27 18.29
C SER A 53 -5.38 12.51 17.39
N GLU A 54 -5.35 13.56 16.58
CA GLU A 54 -6.43 13.96 15.70
C GLU A 54 -6.53 13.12 14.44
N ASN A 55 -5.40 12.77 13.81
CA ASN A 55 -5.39 11.77 12.74
C ASN A 55 -5.81 10.39 13.25
N ARG A 56 -5.43 10.02 14.48
CA ARG A 56 -5.87 8.77 15.13
C ARG A 56 -7.37 8.78 15.43
N LYS A 57 -7.92 9.90 15.92
CA LYS A 57 -9.37 10.10 16.16
C LYS A 57 -10.16 10.11 14.85
N ARG A 58 -9.64 10.74 13.78
CA ARG A 58 -10.24 10.70 12.43
C ARG A 58 -10.26 9.30 11.84
N PHE A 59 -9.18 8.53 12.00
CA PHE A 59 -9.13 7.12 11.60
C PHE A 59 -10.07 6.25 12.44
N ALA A 60 -10.14 6.47 13.76
CA ALA A 60 -11.06 5.78 14.66
C ALA A 60 -12.53 6.11 14.37
N ASN A 61 -12.87 7.36 14.08
CA ASN A 61 -14.24 7.77 13.72
C ASN A 61 -14.65 7.27 12.33
N SER A 62 -13.70 7.15 11.40
CA SER A 62 -13.87 6.42 10.13
C SER A 62 -14.13 4.92 10.37
N LEU A 63 -13.61 4.34 11.45
CA LEU A 63 -13.90 2.96 11.85
C LEU A 63 -15.28 2.85 12.53
N THR A 64 -15.74 3.88 13.25
CA THR A 64 -17.06 3.92 13.91
C THR A 64 -18.23 3.81 12.93
N GLY A 65 -18.13 4.41 11.74
CA GLY A 65 -19.10 4.21 10.65
C GLY A 65 -18.98 2.86 9.92
N MET A 66 -17.93 2.08 10.22
CA MET A 66 -17.63 0.75 9.68
C MET A 66 -17.91 -0.38 10.70
N ILE A 67 -18.53 -0.09 11.85
CA ILE A 67 -18.87 -1.10 12.87
C ILE A 67 -20.23 -1.76 12.55
N TYR A 68 -20.35 -2.36 11.36
CA TYR A 68 -21.36 -3.38 11.11
C TYR A 68 -20.72 -4.51 10.30
N ASN A 69 -19.82 -5.29 10.93
CA ASN A 69 -19.65 -6.71 10.60
C ASN A 69 -18.71 -7.39 11.61
N THR A 70 -19.32 -8.00 12.62
CA THR A 70 -18.68 -8.96 13.52
C THR A 70 -18.45 -10.28 12.76
N GLY A 71 -17.38 -10.30 11.95
CA GLY A 71 -16.88 -11.47 11.27
C GLY A 71 -15.60 -11.13 10.51
N SER A 72 -14.48 -11.72 10.89
CA SER A 72 -13.14 -11.49 10.31
C SER A 72 -13.05 -11.71 8.78
N ASN A 73 -14.08 -12.30 8.16
CA ASN A 73 -14.17 -12.54 6.71
C ASN A 73 -14.78 -11.38 5.90
N VAL A 74 -15.22 -10.31 6.58
CA VAL A 74 -15.93 -9.17 5.97
C VAL A 74 -15.07 -7.91 5.92
N VAL A 75 -13.96 -7.90 6.67
CA VAL A 75 -12.97 -6.83 6.67
C VAL A 75 -12.35 -6.71 5.27
N GLY A 76 -12.60 -5.58 4.60
CA GLY A 76 -12.14 -5.31 3.22
C GLY A 76 -13.12 -5.70 2.11
N ARG A 77 -14.28 -6.31 2.42
CA ARG A 77 -15.37 -6.58 1.44
C ARG A 77 -16.69 -5.91 1.81
N ALA A 78 -16.70 -5.06 2.83
CA ALA A 78 -17.81 -4.17 3.17
C ALA A 78 -17.53 -2.75 2.66
N VAL A 79 -18.56 -2.10 2.12
CA VAL A 79 -18.50 -0.69 1.70
C VAL A 79 -19.69 0.02 2.34
N PRO A 80 -19.46 1.05 3.18
CA PRO A 80 -20.56 1.82 3.75
C PRO A 80 -21.26 2.63 2.65
N VAL A 81 -22.58 2.70 2.74
CA VAL A 81 -23.37 3.57 1.86
C VAL A 81 -23.23 5.00 2.37
N THR A 82 -22.69 5.88 1.53
CA THR A 82 -22.54 7.31 1.86
C THR A 82 -23.62 8.11 1.13
N ASN A 83 -24.16 9.13 1.80
CA ASN A 83 -25.11 10.09 1.22
C ASN A 83 -26.37 9.48 0.61
N GLY A 84 -26.83 8.33 1.14
CA GLY A 84 -28.06 7.68 0.65
C GLY A 84 -27.99 7.15 -0.78
N GLN A 85 -26.79 7.01 -1.36
CA GLN A 85 -26.61 6.53 -2.74
C GLN A 85 -26.11 5.07 -2.77
N PRO A 86 -27.01 4.07 -2.75
CA PRO A 86 -26.62 2.66 -2.73
C PRO A 86 -25.93 2.23 -4.02
N ALA A 87 -26.34 2.76 -5.18
CA ALA A 87 -25.77 2.40 -6.48
C ALA A 87 -24.25 2.64 -6.55
N THR A 88 -23.79 3.78 -6.02
CA THR A 88 -22.37 4.14 -5.95
C THR A 88 -21.59 3.20 -5.03
N ALA A 89 -22.18 2.82 -3.90
CA ALA A 89 -21.58 1.84 -2.98
C ALA A 89 -21.45 0.45 -3.62
N TYR A 90 -22.48 -0.01 -4.36
CA TYR A 90 -22.41 -1.26 -5.12
C TYR A 90 -21.34 -1.22 -6.22
N GLY A 91 -21.21 -0.11 -6.95
CA GLY A 91 -20.15 0.05 -7.96
C GLY A 91 -18.76 -0.05 -7.35
N ARG A 92 -18.53 0.60 -6.21
CA ARG A 92 -17.27 0.51 -5.45
C ARG A 92 -17.02 -0.91 -4.97
N LEU A 93 -18.02 -1.56 -4.37
CA LEU A 93 -17.92 -2.95 -3.92
C LEU A 93 -17.57 -3.89 -5.08
N ASN A 94 -18.23 -3.73 -6.22
CA ASN A 94 -17.96 -4.54 -7.41
C ASN A 94 -16.51 -4.40 -7.89
N ARG A 95 -15.97 -3.17 -7.88
CA ARG A 95 -14.57 -2.92 -8.20
C ARG A 95 -13.62 -3.62 -7.23
N ILE A 96 -13.86 -3.51 -5.92
CA ILE A 96 -13.06 -4.19 -4.88
C ILE A 96 -13.06 -5.70 -5.09
N LEU A 97 -14.22 -6.30 -5.42
CA LEU A 97 -14.31 -7.73 -5.69
C LEU A 97 -13.56 -8.16 -6.97
N MET A 98 -13.48 -7.28 -7.98
CA MET A 98 -12.72 -7.53 -9.20
C MET A 98 -11.21 -7.40 -8.99
N GLU A 99 -10.75 -6.36 -8.29
CA GLU A 99 -9.34 -6.15 -7.96
C GLU A 99 -8.77 -7.32 -7.15
N ASN A 100 -9.55 -7.83 -6.19
CA ASN A 100 -9.20 -9.00 -5.39
C ASN A 100 -9.43 -10.35 -6.10
N ASN A 101 -9.89 -10.36 -7.36
CA ASN A 101 -10.19 -11.57 -8.14
C ASN A 101 -11.14 -12.60 -7.48
N VAL A 102 -11.98 -12.17 -6.53
CA VAL A 102 -12.81 -13.07 -5.70
C VAL A 102 -13.74 -13.93 -6.55
N ARG A 103 -14.40 -13.33 -7.54
CA ARG A 103 -15.34 -14.06 -8.43
C ARG A 103 -14.65 -15.17 -9.24
N ARG A 104 -13.45 -14.88 -9.75
CA ARG A 104 -12.66 -15.84 -10.52
C ARG A 104 -12.21 -16.98 -9.62
N GLU A 105 -11.77 -16.66 -8.41
CA GLU A 105 -11.37 -17.66 -7.42
C GLU A 105 -12.54 -18.58 -7.07
N LEU A 106 -13.72 -18.02 -6.76
CA LEU A 106 -14.93 -18.79 -6.50
C LEU A 106 -15.28 -19.72 -7.66
N PHE A 107 -15.19 -19.24 -8.90
CA PHE A 107 -15.43 -20.06 -10.09
C PHE A 107 -14.43 -21.22 -10.22
N LEU A 108 -13.14 -20.96 -9.99
CA LEU A 108 -12.10 -21.99 -10.04
C LEU A 108 -12.23 -23.00 -8.88
N ARG A 109 -12.74 -22.57 -7.72
CA ARG A 109 -12.95 -23.43 -6.54
C ARG A 109 -14.19 -24.32 -6.64
N LYS A 110 -15.14 -24.05 -7.56
CA LYS A 110 -16.35 -24.87 -7.73
C LYS A 110 -16.05 -26.36 -7.98
N ARG A 111 -14.92 -26.68 -8.62
CA ARG A 111 -14.48 -28.04 -8.90
C ARG A 111 -12.98 -28.17 -8.63
N TYR A 112 -12.54 -29.38 -8.29
CA TYR A 112 -11.12 -29.65 -8.12
C TYR A 112 -10.37 -29.58 -9.46
N GLU A 113 -9.38 -28.68 -9.54
CA GLU A 113 -8.42 -28.60 -10.63
C GLU A 113 -7.16 -29.41 -10.27
N LYS A 114 -6.84 -30.46 -11.04
CA LYS A 114 -5.60 -31.23 -10.81
C LYS A 114 -4.37 -30.31 -10.91
N PRO A 115 -3.29 -30.55 -10.13
CA PRO A 115 -2.14 -29.64 -10.06
C PRO A 115 -1.44 -29.40 -11.41
N LYS A 116 -1.38 -30.43 -12.27
CA LYS A 116 -0.83 -30.31 -13.63
C LYS A 116 -1.60 -29.27 -14.46
N TYR A 117 -2.93 -29.34 -14.45
CA TYR A 117 -3.78 -28.40 -15.20
C TYR A 117 -3.69 -26.99 -14.63
N LYS A 118 -3.65 -26.85 -13.29
CA LYS A 118 -3.42 -25.57 -12.61
C LYS A 118 -2.11 -24.91 -13.06
N ARG A 119 -1.00 -25.66 -13.08
CA ARG A 119 0.31 -25.16 -13.56
C ARG A 119 0.26 -24.73 -15.03
N GLN A 120 -0.36 -25.53 -15.88
CA GLN A 120 -0.51 -25.22 -17.31
C GLN A 120 -1.34 -23.95 -17.53
N ARG A 121 -2.44 -23.81 -16.80
CA ARG A 121 -3.29 -22.62 -16.83
C ARG A 121 -2.52 -21.38 -16.41
N LEU A 122 -1.84 -21.40 -15.25
CA LEU A 122 -1.06 -20.27 -14.75
C LEU A 122 0.04 -19.84 -15.73
N ARG A 123 0.71 -20.80 -16.40
CA ARG A 123 1.72 -20.51 -17.42
C ARG A 123 1.13 -19.81 -18.65
N ARG A 124 -0.03 -20.24 -19.13
CA ARG A 124 -0.72 -19.60 -20.27
C ARG A 124 -1.18 -18.20 -19.90
N GLU A 125 -1.76 -18.04 -18.71
CA GLU A 125 -2.22 -16.75 -18.19
C GLU A 125 -1.06 -15.76 -18.00
N SER A 126 0.05 -16.20 -17.42
CA SER A 126 1.23 -15.35 -17.24
C SER A 126 1.85 -14.95 -18.58
N HIS A 127 1.96 -15.89 -19.53
CA HIS A 127 2.46 -15.58 -20.87
C HIS A 127 1.59 -14.56 -21.61
N ALA A 128 0.26 -14.74 -21.57
CA ALA A 128 -0.68 -13.78 -22.18
C ALA A 128 -0.59 -12.39 -21.52
N ARG A 129 -0.38 -12.33 -20.20
CA ARG A 129 -0.17 -11.07 -19.48
C ARG A 129 1.12 -10.38 -19.92
N LEU A 130 2.24 -11.10 -19.93
CA LEU A 130 3.54 -10.58 -20.33
C LEU A 130 3.50 -10.08 -21.79
N PHE A 131 2.91 -10.86 -22.68
CA PHE A 131 2.72 -10.48 -24.09
C PHE A 131 1.90 -9.20 -24.22
N LYS A 132 0.77 -9.09 -23.51
CA LYS A 132 -0.06 -7.87 -23.50
C LYS A 132 0.71 -6.65 -22.99
N GLU A 133 1.51 -6.81 -21.93
CA GLU A 133 2.32 -5.72 -21.36
C GLU A 133 3.44 -5.29 -22.31
N GLU A 134 4.10 -6.23 -22.98
CA GLU A 134 5.12 -5.95 -24.01
C GLU A 134 4.54 -5.22 -25.23
N VAL A 135 3.43 -5.73 -25.78
CA VAL A 135 2.74 -5.08 -26.90
C VAL A 135 2.30 -3.68 -26.52
N ARG A 136 1.72 -3.49 -25.32
CA ARG A 136 1.33 -2.17 -24.83
C ARG A 136 2.51 -1.21 -24.76
N ARG A 137 3.67 -1.65 -24.24
CA ARG A 137 4.88 -0.82 -24.17
C ARG A 137 5.38 -0.41 -25.56
N LYS A 138 5.43 -1.36 -26.50
CA LYS A 138 5.88 -1.10 -27.88
C LYS A 138 4.94 -0.14 -28.61
N VAL A 139 3.63 -0.35 -28.51
CA VAL A 139 2.63 0.53 -29.12
C VAL A 139 2.69 1.93 -28.51
N HIS A 140 2.85 2.03 -27.19
CA HIS A 140 2.97 3.32 -26.53
C HIS A 140 4.20 4.10 -27.01
N LEU A 141 5.35 3.42 -27.19
CA LEU A 141 6.54 4.04 -27.77
C LEU A 141 6.29 4.57 -29.19
N VAL A 142 5.65 3.77 -30.05
CA VAL A 142 5.31 4.19 -31.42
C VAL A 142 4.36 5.39 -31.41
N MET A 143 3.35 5.40 -30.52
CA MET A 143 2.45 6.55 -30.38
C MET A 143 3.18 7.81 -29.91
N SER A 144 4.14 7.67 -28.99
CA SER A 144 4.98 8.79 -28.53
C SER A 144 5.88 9.33 -29.65
N MET A 145 6.51 8.45 -30.44
CA MET A 145 7.32 8.83 -31.61
C MET A 145 6.49 9.59 -32.64
N ARG A 146 5.29 9.07 -32.96
CA ARG A 146 4.32 9.74 -33.84
C ARG A 146 3.96 11.13 -33.34
N ASN A 147 3.74 11.28 -32.03
CA ASN A 147 3.42 12.57 -31.43
C ASN A 147 4.59 13.56 -31.48
N TRP A 148 5.83 13.07 -31.51
CA TRP A 148 7.03 13.89 -31.72
C TRP A 148 7.28 14.26 -33.18
N GLY A 149 6.49 13.75 -34.12
CA GLY A 149 6.62 14.05 -35.55
C GLY A 149 7.61 13.14 -36.29
N MET A 150 7.98 12.00 -35.70
CA MET A 150 8.69 10.90 -36.38
C MET A 150 7.73 9.85 -36.94
#